data_AF-A0AB36CJW1-F1
#
_entry.id   AF-A0AB36CJW1-F1
#
_cell.length_a   1.000
_cell.length_b   1.000
_cell.length_c   1.000
_cell.angle_alpha   90.00
_cell.angle_beta   90.00
_cell.angle_gamma   90.00
#
_symmetry.space_group_name_H-M   'P 1'
#
loop_
_entity.id
_entity.type
_entity.pdbx_description
1 polymer ?
#
loop_
_entity_poly.entity_id
_entity_poly.type
_entity_poly.pdbx_seq_one_letter_code
_entity_poly.pdbx_strand_id
1 'polypeptide(L)' 'MELTPRAKTILTTAEAIARESGADKVGAEHIQLALLADTSSVPYQVINAECDAQFLRKKLLEHIDSNGYKQSTNRARFLD' A
#
# COMPACT_ATOMS: atom_id res chain seq x y z
N MET A 1 2.96 19.80 -6.72
CA MET A 1 2.43 18.81 -7.69
C MET A 1 0.95 18.68 -7.44
N GLU A 2 0.13 18.75 -8.50
CA GLU A 2 -1.30 18.51 -8.39
C GLU A 2 -1.60 17.02 -8.66
N LEU A 3 -2.40 16.39 -7.80
CA LEU A 3 -2.79 14.99 -7.94
C LEU A 3 -4.11 14.87 -8.70
N THR A 4 -4.22 13.86 -9.56
CA THR A 4 -5.49 13.49 -10.18
C THR A 4 -6.51 13.05 -9.11
N PRO A 5 -7.83 13.13 -9.37
CA PRO A 5 -8.84 12.65 -8.43
C PRO A 5 -8.62 11.20 -8.00
N ARG A 6 -8.27 10.30 -8.94
CA ARG A 6 -7.97 8.89 -8.64
C ARG A 6 -6.73 8.76 -7.74
N ALA A 7 -5.67 9.52 -7.99
CA ALA A 7 -4.49 9.50 -7.14
C ALA A 7 -4.80 9.97 -5.71
N LYS A 8 -5.64 11.01 -5.55
CA LYS A 8 -6.13 11.45 -4.23
C LYS A 8 -6.91 10.32 -3.54
N THR A 9 -7.83 9.65 -4.24
CA THR A 9 -8.59 8.51 -3.69
C THR A 9 -7.67 7.39 -3.22
N ILE A 10 -6.66 7.00 -4.02
CA ILE A 10 -5.70 5.95 -3.63
C ILE A 10 -4.97 6.33 -2.35
N LEU A 11 -4.51 7.57 -2.21
CA LEU A 11 -3.82 8.02 -1.00
C LEU A 11 -4.74 8.06 0.23
N THR A 12 -5.98 8.54 0.07
CA THR A 12 -6.99 8.48 1.16
C THR A 12 -7.31 7.05 1.57
N THR A 13 -7.39 6.11 0.61
CA THR A 13 -7.55 4.68 0.91
C THR A 13 -6.33 4.13 1.65
N ALA A 14 -5.11 4.52 1.26
CA ALA A 14 -3.89 4.10 1.96
C ALA A 14 -3.85 4.62 3.41
N GLU A 15 -4.30 5.85 3.65
CA GLU A 15 -4.46 6.41 5.00
C GLU A 15 -5.47 5.62 5.84
N ALA A 16 -6.61 5.22 5.26
CA ALA A 16 -7.59 4.39 5.94
C ALA A 16 -7.00 3.03 6.34
N ILE A 17 -6.29 2.36 5.42
CA ILE A 17 -5.65 1.06 5.68
C ILE A 17 -4.61 1.18 6.80
N ALA A 18 -3.75 2.23 6.77
CA ALA A 18 -2.74 2.46 7.80
C ALA A 18 -3.38 2.64 9.19
N ARG A 19 -4.48 3.38 9.27
CA ARG A 19 -5.21 3.58 10.52
C ARG A 19 -5.85 2.29 11.03
N GLU A 20 -6.43 1.49 10.13
CA GLU A 20 -7.05 0.20 10.47
C GLU A 20 -6.02 -0.84 10.92
N SER A 21 -4.78 -0.77 10.40
CA SER A 21 -3.67 -1.63 10.82
C SER A 21 -2.96 -1.16 12.08
N GLY A 22 -3.38 -0.03 12.67
CA GLY A 22 -2.76 0.56 13.86
C GLY A 22 -1.40 1.21 13.60
N ALA A 23 -1.09 1.54 12.35
CA ALA A 23 0.14 2.23 11.98
C ALA A 23 0.02 3.75 12.17
N ASP A 24 1.06 4.38 12.75
CA ASP A 24 1.12 5.83 12.95
C ASP A 24 1.34 6.61 11.65
N LYS A 25 1.86 5.95 10.61
CA LYS A 25 2.25 6.56 9.33
C LYS A 25 1.87 5.66 8.16
N VAL A 26 1.57 6.30 7.02
CA VAL A 26 1.36 5.59 5.75
C VAL A 26 2.70 5.12 5.20
N GLY A 27 2.98 3.81 5.30
CA GLY A 27 4.04 3.13 4.56
C GLY A 27 3.67 2.78 3.10
N ALA A 28 4.66 2.29 2.36
CA ALA A 28 4.51 1.94 0.94
C ALA A 28 3.56 0.76 0.72
N GLU A 29 3.51 -0.16 1.67
CA GLU A 29 2.62 -1.31 1.71
C GLU A 29 1.15 -0.90 1.79
N HIS A 30 0.81 0.18 2.49
CA HIS A 30 -0.57 0.70 2.52
C HIS A 30 -0.96 1.31 1.17
N ILE A 31 -0.02 2.01 0.51
CA ILE A 31 -0.22 2.52 -0.86
C ILE A 31 -0.39 1.35 -1.83
N GLN A 32 0.43 0.31 -1.71
CA GLN A 32 0.34 -0.89 -2.54
C GLN A 32 -1.00 -1.61 -2.33
N LEU A 33 -1.46 -1.76 -1.08
CA LEU A 33 -2.78 -2.33 -0.77
C LEU A 33 -3.92 -1.48 -1.37
N ALA A 34 -3.82 -0.15 -1.31
CA ALA A 34 -4.80 0.75 -1.91
C ALA A 34 -4.82 0.64 -3.46
N LEU A 35 -3.65 0.52 -4.09
CA LEU A 35 -3.53 0.27 -5.53
C LEU A 35 -4.15 -1.08 -5.92
N LEU A 36 -3.90 -2.12 -5.13
CA LEU A 36 -4.48 -3.45 -5.34
C LEU A 36 -6.00 -3.50 -5.10
N ALA A 37 -6.57 -2.51 -4.40
CA ALA A 37 -8.00 -2.39 -4.16
C ALA A 37 -8.76 -1.68 -5.31
N ASP A 38 -8.11 -0.78 -6.07
CA ASP A 38 -8.69 -0.17 -7.27
C ASP A 38 -8.44 -1.04 -8.50
N THR A 39 -9.33 -1.98 -8.75
CA THR A 39 -9.25 -2.93 -9.88
C THR A 39 -9.32 -2.27 -11.26
N SER A 40 -9.78 -1.01 -11.31
CA SER A 40 -9.87 -0.21 -12.53
C SER A 40 -8.63 0.64 -12.79
N SER A 41 -7.66 0.63 -11.87
CA SER A 41 -6.42 1.37 -11.99
C SER A 41 -5.41 0.68 -12.92
N VAL A 42 -4.59 1.47 -13.61
CA VAL A 42 -3.52 0.94 -14.46
C VAL A 42 -2.54 0.06 -13.66
N PRO A 43 -2.09 0.43 -12.44
CA PRO A 43 -1.22 -0.43 -11.64
C PRO A 43 -1.85 -1.80 -11.34
N TYR A 44 -3.13 -1.86 -10.98
CA TYR A 44 -3.82 -3.13 -10.80
C TYR A 44 -3.86 -3.95 -12.09
N GLN A 45 -4.25 -3.34 -13.20
CA GLN A 45 -4.37 -4.04 -14.49
C GLN A 45 -3.04 -4.62 -14.97
N VAL A 46 -1.95 -3.86 -14.83
CA VAL A 46 -0.60 -4.31 -15.16
C VAL A 46 -0.19 -5.46 -14.25
N ILE A 47 -0.35 -5.32 -12.92
CA ILE A 47 -0.05 -6.40 -11.98
C ILE A 47 -0.85 -7.65 -12.35
N ASN A 48 -2.16 -7.52 -12.57
CA ASN A 48 -3.06 -8.64 -12.86
C ASN A 48 -2.75 -9.34 -14.19
N ALA A 49 -2.17 -8.62 -15.16
CA ALA A 49 -1.73 -9.20 -16.43
C ALA A 49 -0.45 -10.03 -16.27
N GLU A 50 0.44 -9.66 -15.35
CA GLU A 50 1.72 -10.34 -15.11
C GLU A 50 1.61 -11.43 -14.04
N CYS A 51 0.76 -11.25 -13.02
CA CYS A 51 0.51 -12.20 -11.94
C CYS A 51 -0.88 -11.98 -11.30
N ASP A 52 -1.42 -12.98 -10.60
CA ASP A 52 -2.70 -12.82 -9.91
C ASP A 52 -2.62 -11.73 -8.83
N ALA A 53 -3.31 -10.61 -9.05
CA ALA A 53 -3.29 -9.45 -8.15
C ALA A 53 -3.92 -9.76 -6.78
N GLN A 54 -4.91 -10.66 -6.73
CA GLN A 54 -5.54 -11.09 -5.47
C GLN A 54 -4.60 -12.00 -4.69
N PHE A 55 -3.89 -12.90 -5.39
CA PHE A 55 -2.83 -13.67 -4.78
C PHE A 55 -1.73 -12.75 -4.21
N LEU A 56 -1.27 -11.77 -4.98
CA LEU A 56 -0.27 -10.80 -4.52
C LEU A 56 -0.75 -10.03 -3.28
N ARG A 57 -2.01 -9.56 -3.28
CA ARG A 57 -2.63 -8.90 -2.12
C ARG A 57 -2.59 -9.79 -0.88
N LYS A 58 -2.94 -11.07 -1.02
CA LYS A 58 -2.88 -12.04 0.07
C LYS A 58 -1.45 -12.22 0.59
N LYS A 59 -0.47 -12.42 -0.30
CA LYS A 59 0.95 -12.58 0.09
C LYS A 59 1.51 -11.34 0.78
N LEU A 60 1.07 -10.15 0.37
CA LEU A 60 1.44 -8.88 1.00
C LEU A 60 0.92 -8.80 2.44
N LEU A 61 -0.35 -9.12 2.66
CA LEU A 61 -0.93 -9.17 4.02
C LEU A 61 -0.22 -10.20 4.91
N GLU A 62 0.05 -11.40 4.39
CA GLU A 62 0.84 -12.42 5.12
C GLU A 62 2.23 -11.91 5.53
N HIS A 63 2.87 -11.09 4.69
CA HIS A 63 4.17 -10.49 5.00
C HIS A 63 4.06 -9.40 6.06
N ILE A 64 3.05 -8.53 5.97
CA ILE A 64 2.80 -7.46 6.95
C ILE A 64 2.55 -8.05 8.34
N ASP A 65 1.83 -9.17 8.41
CA ASP A 65 1.52 -9.85 9.68
C ASP A 65 2.68 -10.71 10.22
N SER A 66 3.78 -10.86 9.46
CA SER A 66 4.92 -11.67 9.89
C SER A 66 5.82 -10.94 10.89
N ASN A 67 6.43 -11.68 11.83
CA ASN A 67 7.37 -11.16 12.83
C ASN A 67 8.60 -10.42 12.24
N GLY A 68 8.85 -10.52 10.93
CA GLY A 68 9.93 -9.83 10.23
C GLY A 68 9.54 -8.46 9.65
N TYR A 69 8.26 -8.09 9.67
CA TYR A 69 7.80 -6.81 9.17
C TYR A 69 8.21 -5.69 10.11
N LYS A 70 9.27 -4.97 9.73
CA LYS A 70 9.60 -3.69 10.34
C LYS A 70 8.59 -2.68 9.82
N GLN A 71 7.48 -2.51 10.56
CA GLN A 71 6.61 -1.34 10.37
C GLN A 71 7.51 -0.12 10.17
N SER A 72 7.19 0.73 9.18
CA SER A 72 7.93 1.95 8.89
C SER A 72 7.82 2.93 10.07
N THR A 73 8.54 2.61 11.13
CA THR A 73 8.60 3.28 12.40
C THR A 73 9.74 4.27 12.29
N ASN A 74 9.40 5.51 11.95
CA ASN A 74 10.15 6.73 12.24
C ASN A 74 11.66 6.82 11.90
N ARG A 75 12.26 5.88 11.17
CA ARG A 75 13.69 5.97 10.80
C ARG A 75 13.87 6.70 9.48
N ALA A 76 13.41 7.94 9.43
CA ALA A 76 14.18 8.97 8.73
C ALA A 76 15.47 9.20 9.54
N ARG A 77 16.37 8.22 9.50
CA ARG A 77 17.76 8.30 9.99
C ARG A 77 18.72 8.22 8.81
N PHE A 78 18.23 8.64 7.64
CA PHE A 78 18.95 8.70 6.37
C PHE A 78 19.02 10.14 5.83
N LEU A 79 18.75 11.13 6.69
CA LEU A 79 18.90 12.57 6.41
C LEU A 79 19.71 13.29 7.50
N ASP A 80 20.50 12.55 8.29
CA ASP A 80 21.58 13.12 9.11
C ASP A 80 22.91 12.98 8.37
#